data_AF-A0A916TPP8-F1
#
_entry.id   AF-A0A916TPP8-F1
#
_cell.length_a   1.000
_cell.length_b   1.000
_cell.length_c   1.000
_cell.angle_alpha   90.00
_cell.angle_beta   90.00
_cell.angle_gamma   90.00
#
_symmetry.space_group_name_H-M   'P 1'
#
loop_
_entity.id
_entity.type
_entity.pdbx_description
1 polymer ?
#
loop_
_entity_poly.entity_id
_entity_poly.type
_entity_poly.pdbx_seq_one_letter_code
_entity_poly.pdbx_strand_id
1 'polypeptide(L)'
;MAIPFHKIKGTRAAVEQVLARFHPLLTVVEWWETSPKRDPHTLEVRANVLEICADFLTQDTAEATIRDVAAAKPLRAHFDFVQSLETQAAIYTGLRCRSPGRRR
;
A
#
# COMPACT_ATOMS: atom_id res chain seq x y z
N MET A 1 -3.44 21.26 -19.28
CA MET A 1 -4.18 19.98 -19.42
C MET A 1 -4.93 19.72 -18.10
N ALA A 2 -6.14 20.26 -17.91
CA ALA A 2 -6.87 20.19 -16.63
C ALA A 2 -8.31 19.66 -16.77
N ILE A 3 -8.97 19.95 -17.91
CA ILE A 3 -10.38 19.67 -18.16
C ILE A 3 -10.78 18.18 -17.99
N PRO A 4 -10.03 17.16 -18.47
CA PRO A 4 -10.47 15.77 -18.32
C PRO A 4 -10.39 15.26 -16.87
N PHE A 5 -9.39 15.68 -16.10
CA PHE A 5 -9.22 15.26 -14.70
C PHE A 5 -10.38 15.74 -13.82
N HIS A 6 -10.83 16.98 -14.02
CA HIS A 6 -11.98 17.52 -13.31
C HIS A 6 -13.29 16.76 -13.58
N LYS A 7 -13.40 16.05 -14.71
CA LYS A 7 -14.58 15.24 -15.04
C LYS A 7 -14.64 13.90 -14.31
N ILE A 8 -13.50 13.37 -13.88
CA ILE A 8 -13.41 12.03 -13.27
C ILE A 8 -13.12 12.07 -11.77
N LYS A 9 -13.01 13.25 -11.15
CA LYS A 9 -12.80 13.38 -9.70
C LYS A 9 -13.83 12.57 -8.92
N GLY A 10 -13.40 12.00 -7.80
CA GLY A 10 -14.25 11.12 -7.00
C GLY A 10 -14.39 9.71 -7.56
N THR A 11 -13.53 9.31 -8.49
CA THR A 11 -13.41 7.91 -8.95
C THR A 11 -12.06 7.34 -8.55
N ARG A 12 -11.96 6.00 -8.48
CA ARG A 12 -10.68 5.30 -8.32
C ARG A 12 -9.66 5.72 -9.38
N ALA A 13 -10.08 5.83 -10.64
CA ALA A 13 -9.22 6.24 -11.74
C ALA A 13 -8.61 7.64 -11.54
N ALA A 14 -9.34 8.57 -10.91
CA ALA A 14 -8.76 9.88 -10.57
C ALA A 14 -7.66 9.78 -9.51
N VAL A 15 -7.83 8.93 -8.50
CA VAL A 15 -6.81 8.70 -7.47
C VAL A 15 -5.59 8.03 -8.10
N GLU A 16 -5.77 6.98 -8.91
CA GLU A 16 -4.68 6.31 -9.63
C GLU A 16 -3.92 7.27 -10.55
N GLN A 17 -4.62 8.16 -11.26
CA GLN A 17 -3.98 9.16 -12.12
C GLN A 17 -3.16 10.20 -11.31
N VAL A 18 -3.56 10.50 -10.08
CA VAL A 18 -2.76 11.34 -9.17
C VAL A 18 -1.52 10.59 -8.73
N LEU A 19 -1.67 9.35 -8.26
CA LEU A 19 -0.55 8.56 -7.76
C LEU A 19 0.51 8.29 -8.83
N ALA A 20 0.10 8.04 -10.07
CA ALA A 20 1.01 7.83 -11.19
C ALA A 20 1.94 9.03 -11.47
N ARG A 21 1.61 10.24 -11.00
CA ARG A 21 2.49 11.43 -11.09
C ARG A 21 3.58 11.45 -10.01
N PHE A 22 3.34 10.77 -8.90
CA PHE A 22 4.29 10.65 -7.81
C PHE A 22 5.21 9.45 -8.04
N HIS A 23 4.63 8.25 -8.15
CA HIS A 23 5.40 7.03 -8.35
C HIS A 23 4.54 5.90 -8.94
N PRO A 24 5.03 5.15 -9.95
CA PRO A 24 4.25 4.11 -10.63
C PRO A 24 3.93 2.88 -9.77
N LEU A 25 4.69 2.65 -8.69
CA LEU A 25 4.48 1.52 -7.77
C LEU A 25 3.50 1.80 -6.63
N LEU A 26 2.94 3.01 -6.55
CA LEU A 26 1.87 3.29 -5.59
C LEU A 26 0.57 2.63 -6.06
N THR A 27 -0.11 1.97 -5.13
CA THR A 27 -1.34 1.24 -5.44
C THR A 27 -2.51 1.73 -4.58
N VAL A 28 -3.71 1.67 -5.16
CA VAL A 28 -4.97 1.91 -4.42
C VAL A 28 -5.59 0.57 -4.11
N VAL A 29 -5.93 0.35 -2.84
CA VAL A 29 -6.66 -0.83 -2.38
C VAL A 29 -7.98 -0.40 -1.75
N GLU A 30 -9.10 -0.88 -2.27
CA GLU A 30 -10.42 -0.57 -1.73
C GLU A 30 -10.77 -1.45 -0.52
N TRP A 31 -11.64 -0.98 0.37
CA TRP A 31 -12.06 -1.71 1.57
C TRP A 31 -12.57 -3.13 1.33
N TRP A 32 -13.11 -3.41 0.15
CA TRP A 32 -13.65 -4.72 -0.23
C TRP A 32 -12.58 -5.65 -0.84
N GLU A 33 -11.41 -5.12 -1.21
CA GLU A 33 -10.26 -5.88 -1.73
C GLU A 33 -9.39 -6.45 -0.61
N THR A 34 -9.53 -5.94 0.62
CA THR A 34 -8.79 -6.44 1.77
C THR A 34 -9.45 -7.69 2.37
N SER A 35 -8.63 -8.55 2.98
CA SER A 35 -9.08 -9.70 3.77
C SER A 35 -8.45 -9.63 5.17
N PRO A 36 -9.23 -9.33 6.24
CA PRO A 36 -10.67 -9.06 6.24
C PRO A 36 -11.04 -7.75 5.54
N LYS A 37 -12.31 -7.64 5.11
CA LYS A 37 -12.84 -6.39 4.55
C LYS A 37 -12.85 -5.29 5.61
N ARG A 38 -12.57 -4.06 5.19
CA ARG A 38 -12.60 -2.87 6.06
C ARG A 38 -13.95 -2.18 6.06
N ASP A 39 -14.02 -1.10 6.84
CA ASP A 39 -15.18 -0.23 6.89
C ASP A 39 -15.54 0.31 5.50
N PRO A 40 -16.84 0.34 5.15
CA PRO A 40 -17.29 0.88 3.87
C PRO A 40 -16.78 2.30 3.63
N HIS A 41 -16.48 2.60 2.36
CA HIS A 41 -15.96 3.90 1.94
C HIS A 41 -14.56 4.24 2.47
N THR A 42 -13.78 3.22 2.86
CA THR A 42 -12.35 3.37 3.11
C THR A 42 -11.52 2.86 1.93
N LEU A 43 -10.37 3.48 1.71
CA LEU A 43 -9.37 3.02 0.74
C LEU A 43 -7.97 3.20 1.33
N GLU A 44 -7.01 2.43 0.86
CA GLU A 44 -5.61 2.62 1.19
C GLU A 44 -4.83 3.03 -0.05
N VAL A 45 -3.88 3.93 0.15
CA VAL A 45 -2.78 4.14 -0.78
C VAL A 45 -1.57 3.43 -0.19
N ARG A 46 -1.08 2.38 -0.88
CA ARG A 46 0.03 1.57 -0.40
C ARG A 46 1.32 1.89 -1.11
N ALA A 47 2.37 2.01 -0.32
CA ALA A 47 3.75 2.13 -0.74
C ALA A 47 4.54 0.94 -0.18
N ASN A 48 5.05 0.06 -1.05
CA ASN A 48 5.90 -1.03 -0.61
C ASN A 48 7.33 -0.53 -0.39
N VAL A 49 7.78 -0.52 0.86
CA VAL A 49 9.09 0.02 1.27
C VAL A 49 10.25 -0.80 0.71
N LEU A 50 10.02 -2.05 0.29
CA LEU A 50 11.04 -2.87 -0.36
C LEU A 50 11.20 -2.56 -1.86
N GLU A 51 10.18 -1.96 -2.48
CA GLU A 51 10.16 -1.68 -3.93
C GLU A 51 10.35 -0.20 -4.24
N ILE A 52 9.97 0.68 -3.31
CA ILE A 52 10.08 2.12 -3.43
C ILE A 52 11.25 2.60 -2.57
N CYS A 53 12.16 3.35 -3.19
CA CYS A 53 13.36 3.85 -2.51
C CYS A 53 13.04 4.82 -1.37
N ALA A 54 13.91 4.84 -0.36
CA ALA A 54 13.73 5.65 0.86
C ALA A 54 13.81 7.17 0.61
N ASP A 55 14.43 7.59 -0.50
CA ASP A 55 14.47 8.98 -0.95
C ASP A 55 13.10 9.51 -1.40
N PHE A 56 12.23 8.62 -1.90
CA PHE A 56 10.83 8.94 -2.18
C PHE A 56 9.97 8.90 -0.92
N LEU A 57 10.21 7.96 0.00
CA LEU A 57 9.42 7.77 1.23
C LEU A 57 9.74 8.77 2.35
N THR A 58 9.93 10.03 1.98
CA THR A 58 10.14 11.14 2.90
C THR A 58 8.82 11.73 3.38
N GLN A 59 8.86 12.49 4.47
CA GLN A 59 7.69 13.18 5.01
C GLN A 59 7.08 14.15 3.98
N ASP A 60 7.91 14.94 3.29
CA ASP A 60 7.45 15.93 2.30
C ASP A 60 6.67 15.27 1.15
N THR A 61 7.18 14.14 0.65
CA THR A 61 6.51 13.37 -0.41
C THR A 61 5.21 12.74 0.10
N ALA A 62 5.19 12.23 1.33
CA ALA A 62 3.99 11.69 1.93
C ALA A 62 2.90 12.77 2.10
N GLU A 63 3.26 13.94 2.62
CA GLU A 63 2.34 15.08 2.77
C GLU A 63 1.81 15.57 1.42
N ALA A 64 2.69 15.70 0.41
CA ALA A 64 2.30 16.07 -0.94
C ALA A 64 1.32 15.05 -1.56
N THR A 65 1.60 13.75 -1.37
CA THR A 65 0.73 12.66 -1.84
C THR A 65 -0.63 12.71 -1.16
N ILE A 66 -0.66 12.83 0.17
CA ILE A 66 -1.89 12.91 0.98
C ILE A 66 -2.75 14.08 0.52
N ARG A 67 -2.15 15.26 0.32
CA ARG A 67 -2.85 16.47 -0.15
C ARG A 67 -3.52 16.25 -1.50
N ASP A 68 -2.80 15.69 -2.46
CA ASP A 68 -3.31 15.54 -3.83
C ASP A 68 -4.35 14.41 -3.94
N VAL A 69 -4.18 13.32 -3.19
CA VAL A 69 -5.18 12.26 -3.07
C VAL A 69 -6.45 12.78 -2.39
N ALA A 70 -6.32 13.57 -1.33
CA ALA A 70 -7.45 14.21 -0.66
C ALA A 70 -8.28 15.10 -1.61
N ALA A 71 -7.62 15.77 -2.58
CA ALA A 71 -8.28 16.61 -3.59
C ALA A 71 -8.92 15.83 -4.75
N ALA A 72 -8.60 14.54 -4.89
CA ALA A 72 -9.06 13.66 -5.96
C ALA A 72 -10.13 12.66 -5.49
N LYS A 73 -10.07 12.20 -4.24
CA LYS A 73 -11.02 11.23 -3.68
C LYS A 73 -12.44 11.80 -3.55
N PRO A 74 -13.48 10.94 -3.48
CA PRO A 74 -14.80 11.38 -3.06
C PRO A 74 -14.77 12.04 -1.68
N LEU A 75 -15.59 13.07 -1.47
CA LEU A 75 -15.67 13.77 -0.18
C LEU A 75 -15.98 12.80 0.99
N ARG A 76 -16.90 11.85 0.74
CA ARG A 76 -17.35 10.85 1.71
C ARG A 76 -16.38 9.69 1.95
N ALA A 77 -15.35 9.53 1.13
CA ALA A 77 -14.41 8.42 1.27
C ALA A 77 -13.32 8.79 2.27
N HIS A 78 -12.91 7.85 3.11
CA HIS A 78 -11.74 8.00 3.98
C HIS A 78 -10.56 7.24 3.39
N PHE A 79 -9.34 7.68 3.68
CA PHE A 79 -8.16 6.95 3.23
C PHE A 79 -7.00 7.04 4.20
N ASP A 80 -6.18 5.99 4.16
CA ASP A 80 -4.90 5.93 4.85
C ASP A 80 -3.77 5.82 3.83
N PHE A 81 -2.64 6.48 4.09
CA PHE A 81 -1.40 6.28 3.37
C PHE A 81 -0.54 5.29 4.15
N VAL A 82 -0.33 4.10 3.59
CA VAL A 82 0.30 2.97 4.27
C VAL A 82 1.63 2.63 3.62
N GLN A 83 2.69 2.69 4.42
CA GLN A 83 4.02 2.21 4.04
C GLN A 83 4.15 0.78 4.54
N SER A 84 3.98 -0.18 3.63
CA SER A 84 3.97 -1.61 3.96
C SER A 84 5.33 -2.23 3.71
N LEU A 85 5.70 -3.19 4.56
CA LEU A 85 6.94 -3.96 4.45
C LEU A 85 6.53 -5.44 4.40
N GLU A 86 6.54 -6.03 3.21
CA GLU A 86 6.18 -7.44 3.01
C GLU A 86 7.44 -8.31 2.98
N THR A 87 7.71 -9.03 4.07
CA THR A 87 8.85 -9.95 4.16
C THR A 87 8.40 -11.40 4.01
N GLN A 88 8.95 -12.12 3.03
CA GLN A 88 8.80 -13.57 2.93
C GLN A 88 9.91 -14.25 3.74
N ALA A 89 9.53 -15.00 4.79
CA ALA A 89 10.46 -15.82 5.56
C ALA A 89 10.28 -17.30 5.19
N ALA A 90 11.35 -17.93 4.69
CA ALA A 90 11.38 -19.38 4.51
C ALA A 90 11.61 -20.05 5.87
N ILE A 91 10.64 -20.81 6.36
CA ILE A 91 10.79 -21.62 7.58
C ILE A 91 11.33 -22.99 7.20
N TYR A 92 12.55 -23.29 7.63
CA TYR A 92 13.11 -24.64 7.55
C TYR A 92 12.79 -25.40 8.84
N THR A 93 11.95 -26.43 8.75
CA THR A 93 11.70 -27.36 9.86
C THR A 93 12.81 -28.41 9.91
N GLY A 94 13.82 -28.17 10.74
CA GLY A 94 14.87 -29.15 11.02
C GLY A 94 14.38 -30.21 12.01
N LEU A 95 14.33 -31.48 11.61
CA LEU A 95 14.13 -32.58 12.55
C LEU A 95 15.43 -32.79 13.34
N ARG A 96 15.36 -32.62 14.67
CA ARG A 96 16.52 -32.86 15.56
C ARG A 96 16.82 -34.35 15.61
N CYS A 97 17.91 -34.79 14.97
CA CYS A 97 18.38 -36.17 15.06
C CYS A 97 18.82 -36.45 16.50
N ARG A 98 18.07 -37.31 17.20
CA ARG A 98 18.42 -37.78 18.54
C ARG A 98 19.39 -38.94 18.39
N SER A 99 20.64 -38.78 18.81
CA SER A 99 21.62 -39.87 18.79
C SER A 99 21.13 -41.04 19.67
N PRO A 100 21.13 -42.29 19.17
CA PRO A 100 20.85 -43.45 20.02
C PRO A 100 21.97 -43.60 21.04
N GLY A 101 21.61 -43.54 22.33
CA GLY A 101 22.55 -43.70 23.44
C GLY A 101 23.25 -45.06 23.36
N ARG A 102 24.58 -45.02 23.29
CA ARG A 102 25.47 -46.18 23.31
C ARG A 102 25.32 -46.89 24.66
N ARG A 103 24.56 -47.99 24.70
CA ARG A 103 24.54 -48.89 25.87
C ARG A 103 25.90 -49.62 25.93
N ARG A 104 26.54 -49.52 27.09
CA ARG A 104 27.72 -50.31 27.47
C ARG A 104 27.30 -51.72 27.83
#